data_AF-A0A4Y3KH87-F1
#
_entry.id   AF-A0A4Y3KH87-F1
#
_cell.length_a   1.000
_cell.length_b   1.000
_cell.length_c   1.000
_cell.angle_alpha   90.00
_cell.angle_beta   90.00
_cell.angle_gamma   90.00
#
_symmetry.space_group_name_H-M   'P 1'
#
loop_
_entity.id
_entity.type
_entity.pdbx_description
1 polymer ?
#
loop_
_entity_poly.entity_id
_entity_poly.type
_entity_poly.pdbx_seq_one_letter_code
_entity_poly.pdbx_strand_id
1 'polypeptide(L)'
;MWDEELVGDVRRWVESGDLDVACERLAEKLRETGVDGFTRAARGGFTNSPDEVRRWLQRCAGLLTTLGGEYPALYTEMNGYTLNTDHWSAALEAWSAPIDDFEALDDGPADVPLHYREDLTLRGWASMQGSFERYVGEHAPRSADVETATSVAELLVHVAFLRLVRDAWLAGPIEGISVPLAVTTHDSELGIVLQPVE
;
A
#
# COMPACT_ATOMS: atom_id res chain seq x y z
N MET A 1 14.66 2.38 -14.03
CA MET A 1 14.40 3.83 -13.94
C MET A 1 12.94 4.00 -14.28
N TRP A 2 12.12 4.51 -13.35
CA TRP A 2 10.70 4.64 -13.59
C TRP A 2 10.44 5.64 -14.74
N ASP A 3 9.37 5.39 -15.48
CA ASP A 3 8.83 6.34 -16.45
C ASP A 3 8.33 7.57 -15.68
N GLU A 4 9.08 8.67 -15.74
CA GLU A 4 8.81 9.89 -14.96
C GLU A 4 7.41 10.47 -15.25
N GLU A 5 6.92 10.32 -16.48
CA GLU A 5 5.57 10.76 -16.85
C GLU A 5 4.52 9.91 -16.13
N LEU A 6 4.69 8.59 -16.13
CA LEU A 6 3.78 7.68 -15.41
C LEU A 6 3.75 7.95 -13.91
N VAL A 7 4.92 8.16 -13.29
CA VAL A 7 5.01 8.45 -11.86
C VAL A 7 4.31 9.78 -11.54
N GLY A 8 4.49 10.79 -12.39
CA GLY A 8 3.78 12.07 -12.29
C GLY A 8 2.26 11.91 -12.39
N ASP A 9 1.78 11.06 -13.31
CA ASP A 9 0.35 10.74 -13.42
C ASP A 9 -0.19 10.05 -12.17
N VAL A 10 0.52 9.04 -11.68
CA VAL A 10 0.12 8.31 -10.47
C VAL A 10 0.09 9.22 -9.26
N ARG A 11 1.12 10.06 -9.07
CA ARG A 11 1.16 11.05 -7.98
C ARG A 11 -0.07 11.96 -8.03
N ARG A 12 -0.41 12.51 -9.20
CA ARG A 12 -1.61 13.36 -9.35
C ARG A 12 -2.90 12.64 -9.00
N TRP A 13 -3.05 11.37 -9.38
CA TRP A 13 -4.25 10.59 -9.02
C TRP A 13 -4.30 10.26 -7.52
N VAL A 14 -3.17 9.98 -6.90
CA VAL A 14 -3.08 9.74 -5.45
C VAL A 14 -3.47 11.01 -4.68
N GLU A 15 -2.90 12.15 -5.06
CA GLU A 15 -3.20 13.47 -4.48
C GLU A 15 -4.67 13.88 -4.65
N SER A 16 -5.30 13.56 -5.80
CA SER A 16 -6.72 13.85 -6.03
C SER A 16 -7.68 12.83 -5.40
N GLY A 17 -7.16 11.73 -4.85
CA GLY A 17 -7.97 10.63 -4.31
C GLY A 17 -8.59 9.70 -5.37
N ASP A 18 -8.22 9.86 -6.65
CA ASP A 18 -8.72 9.09 -7.80
C ASP A 18 -8.08 7.69 -7.92
N LEU A 19 -7.96 6.97 -6.80
CA LEU A 19 -7.25 5.69 -6.74
C LEU A 19 -7.88 4.61 -7.64
N ASP A 20 -9.19 4.63 -7.85
CA ASP A 20 -9.87 3.72 -8.77
C ASP A 20 -9.42 3.93 -10.21
N VAL A 21 -9.33 5.20 -10.64
CA VAL A 21 -8.83 5.57 -11.97
C VAL A 21 -7.38 5.15 -12.11
N ALA A 22 -6.54 5.40 -11.11
CA ALA A 22 -5.15 4.99 -11.12
C ALA A 22 -5.01 3.47 -11.24
N CYS A 23 -5.76 2.68 -10.48
CA CYS A 23 -5.77 1.22 -10.62
C CYS A 23 -6.18 0.78 -12.03
N GLU A 24 -7.24 1.35 -12.60
CA GLU A 24 -7.71 1.00 -13.95
C GLU A 24 -6.65 1.30 -15.02
N ARG A 25 -6.04 2.50 -14.97
CA ARG A 25 -5.01 2.94 -15.92
C ARG A 25 -3.73 2.12 -15.82
N LEU A 26 -3.28 1.83 -14.60
CA LEU A 26 -2.10 1.01 -14.38
C LEU A 26 -2.35 -0.44 -14.82
N ALA A 27 -3.53 -1.00 -14.58
CA ALA A 27 -3.90 -2.34 -15.07
C ALA A 27 -4.03 -2.40 -16.60
N GLU A 28 -4.47 -1.32 -17.25
CA GLU A 28 -4.43 -1.18 -18.71
C GLU A 28 -2.99 -1.16 -19.23
N LYS A 29 -2.16 -0.23 -18.72
CA LYS A 29 -0.75 -0.11 -19.12
C LYS A 29 0.04 -1.40 -18.88
N LEU A 30 -0.22 -2.10 -17.77
CA LEU A 30 0.44 -3.37 -17.46
C LEU A 30 0.12 -4.46 -18.49
N ARG A 31 -1.13 -4.50 -18.99
CA ARG A 31 -1.53 -5.44 -20.05
C ARG A 31 -0.88 -5.11 -21.39
N GLU A 32 -0.66 -3.83 -21.68
CA GLU A 32 -0.02 -3.38 -22.92
C GLU A 32 1.45 -3.79 -23.01
N THR A 33 2.13 -4.03 -21.89
CA THR A 33 3.52 -4.52 -21.87
C THR A 33 3.70 -5.89 -22.53
N GLY A 34 2.62 -6.70 -22.61
CA GLY A 34 2.67 -8.04 -23.22
C GLY A 34 3.45 -9.09 -22.41
N VAL A 35 4.00 -8.74 -21.24
CA VAL A 35 4.68 -9.69 -20.36
C VAL A 35 3.65 -10.63 -19.74
N ASP A 36 3.64 -11.90 -20.15
CA ASP A 36 2.56 -12.86 -19.90
C ASP A 36 2.14 -13.00 -18.43
N GLY A 37 3.10 -13.01 -17.49
CA GLY A 37 2.80 -13.09 -16.05
C GLY A 37 2.02 -11.85 -15.58
N PHE A 38 2.59 -10.67 -15.80
CA PHE A 38 2.00 -9.40 -15.39
C PHE A 38 0.69 -9.08 -16.12
N THR A 39 0.59 -9.39 -17.41
CA THR A 39 -0.64 -9.21 -18.20
C THR A 39 -1.82 -9.99 -17.61
N ARG A 40 -1.58 -11.21 -17.13
CA ARG A 40 -2.59 -12.01 -16.42
C ARG A 40 -2.88 -11.46 -15.03
N ALA A 41 -1.84 -11.05 -14.30
CA ALA A 41 -1.96 -10.53 -12.95
C ALA A 41 -2.71 -9.20 -12.85
N ALA A 42 -2.70 -8.38 -13.91
CA ALA A 42 -3.36 -7.07 -13.97
C ALA A 42 -4.88 -7.10 -13.72
N ARG A 43 -5.53 -8.28 -13.81
CA ARG A 43 -6.98 -8.45 -13.57
C ARG A 43 -7.33 -8.78 -12.12
N GLY A 44 -6.31 -9.04 -11.29
CA GLY A 44 -6.48 -9.37 -9.89
C GLY A 44 -6.56 -8.15 -8.99
N GLY A 45 -6.41 -8.37 -7.70
CA GLY A 45 -6.39 -7.34 -6.68
C GLY A 45 -6.43 -7.97 -5.29
N PHE A 46 -6.41 -7.13 -4.27
CA PHE A 46 -6.61 -7.59 -2.90
C PHE A 46 -8.05 -8.05 -2.67
N THR A 47 -8.20 -9.17 -1.95
CA THR A 47 -9.51 -9.73 -1.61
C THR A 47 -9.85 -9.59 -0.13
N ASN A 48 -8.99 -8.93 0.66
CA ASN A 48 -9.31 -8.58 2.04
C ASN A 48 -10.57 -7.71 2.05
N SER A 49 -11.53 -8.01 2.91
CA SER A 49 -12.76 -7.22 2.98
C SER A 49 -12.52 -5.92 3.76
N PRO A 50 -13.30 -4.85 3.50
CA PRO A 50 -13.28 -3.65 4.32
C PRO A 50 -13.39 -3.94 5.82
N ASP A 51 -14.29 -4.85 6.23
CA ASP A 51 -14.46 -5.27 7.63
C ASP A 51 -13.22 -5.96 8.22
N GLU A 52 -12.49 -6.72 7.41
CA GLU A 52 -11.24 -7.35 7.84
C GLU A 52 -10.18 -6.29 8.14
N VAL A 53 -9.98 -5.35 7.22
CA VAL A 53 -9.03 -4.24 7.38
C VAL A 53 -9.40 -3.39 8.59
N ARG A 54 -10.69 -3.05 8.76
CA ARG A 54 -11.19 -2.27 9.91
C ARG A 54 -10.93 -2.97 11.25
N ARG A 55 -11.22 -4.26 11.35
CA ARG A 55 -10.96 -5.04 12.59
C ARG A 55 -9.48 -5.14 12.90
N TRP A 56 -8.64 -5.20 11.88
CA TRP A 56 -7.19 -5.16 12.06
C TRP A 56 -6.74 -3.79 12.58
N LEU A 57 -7.13 -2.69 11.93
CA LEU A 57 -6.83 -1.32 12.37
C LEU A 57 -7.28 -1.08 13.83
N GLN A 58 -8.53 -1.44 14.17
CA GLN A 58 -9.06 -1.32 15.52
C GLN A 58 -8.22 -2.09 16.56
N ARG A 59 -7.86 -3.35 16.24
CA ARG A 59 -7.06 -4.18 17.14
C ARG A 59 -5.68 -3.58 17.38
N CYS A 60 -5.00 -3.15 16.31
CA CYS A 60 -3.68 -2.57 16.37
C CYS A 60 -3.68 -1.22 17.11
N ALA A 61 -4.67 -0.36 16.87
CA ALA A 61 -4.83 0.90 17.59
C ALA A 61 -4.97 0.66 19.10
N GLY A 62 -5.82 -0.29 19.52
CA GLY A 62 -5.96 -0.63 20.95
C GLY A 62 -4.67 -1.15 21.59
N LEU A 63 -3.86 -1.91 20.85
CA LEU A 63 -2.55 -2.38 21.30
C LEU A 63 -1.54 -1.24 21.43
N LEU A 64 -1.47 -0.35 20.43
CA LEU A 64 -0.63 0.84 20.48
C LEU A 64 -0.99 1.70 21.71
N THR A 65 -2.29 1.97 21.92
CA THR A 65 -2.76 2.72 23.09
C THR A 65 -2.34 2.08 24.41
N THR A 66 -2.36 0.75 24.48
CA THR A 66 -1.92 0.01 25.68
C THR A 66 -0.42 0.10 25.90
N LEU A 67 0.37 0.18 24.83
CA LEU A 67 1.85 0.18 24.89
C LEU A 67 2.44 1.55 25.21
N GLY A 68 1.89 2.63 24.67
CA GLY A 68 2.48 3.97 24.83
C GLY A 68 1.50 5.14 24.92
N GLY A 69 0.19 4.87 25.06
CA GLY A 69 -0.81 5.90 25.33
C GLY A 69 -1.43 6.50 24.07
N GLU A 70 -1.86 7.76 24.15
CA GLU A 70 -2.46 8.48 23.02
C GLU A 70 -1.38 8.99 22.06
N TYR A 71 -1.63 8.85 20.76
CA TYR A 71 -0.74 9.30 19.70
C TYR A 71 -1.44 10.31 18.80
N PRO A 72 -0.72 11.33 18.30
CA PRO A 72 -1.31 12.34 17.42
C PRO A 72 -1.65 11.84 16.03
N ALA A 73 -1.05 10.74 15.57
CA ALA A 73 -1.37 10.10 14.30
C ALA A 73 -0.96 8.61 14.28
N LEU A 74 -1.46 7.90 13.27
CA LEU A 74 -1.10 6.52 12.96
C LEU A 74 -0.51 6.44 11.55
N TYR A 75 0.27 5.41 11.31
CA TYR A 75 0.92 5.13 10.03
C TYR A 75 0.78 3.66 9.68
N THR A 76 0.44 3.35 8.44
CA THR A 76 0.45 1.97 7.93
C THR A 76 1.24 1.82 6.65
N GLU A 77 2.05 0.77 6.63
CA GLU A 77 2.93 0.42 5.53
C GLU A 77 2.68 -1.01 5.05
N MET A 78 2.46 -1.18 3.74
CA MET A 78 2.56 -2.49 3.09
C MET A 78 4.03 -2.88 2.84
N ASN A 79 4.34 -4.13 3.16
CA ASN A 79 5.64 -4.76 2.99
C ASN A 79 5.57 -5.98 2.06
N GLY A 80 6.72 -6.33 1.45
CA GLY A 80 6.98 -7.63 0.83
C GLY A 80 6.93 -7.72 -0.69
N TYR A 81 6.39 -6.74 -1.44
CA TYR A 81 6.12 -6.94 -2.88
C TYR A 81 7.35 -7.08 -3.79
N THR A 82 8.51 -6.54 -3.43
CA THR A 82 9.78 -6.69 -4.18
C THR A 82 10.82 -7.59 -3.50
N LEU A 83 10.66 -7.88 -2.19
CA LEU A 83 11.63 -8.61 -1.38
C LEU A 83 11.14 -10.00 -0.97
N ASN A 84 9.91 -10.09 -0.46
CA ASN A 84 9.28 -11.32 0.03
C ASN A 84 8.01 -11.58 -0.79
N THR A 85 8.22 -11.91 -2.06
CA THR A 85 7.14 -11.96 -3.06
C THR A 85 6.02 -12.94 -2.71
N ASP A 86 6.27 -13.92 -1.84
CA ASP A 86 5.32 -14.92 -1.34
C ASP A 86 4.53 -14.48 -0.10
N HIS A 87 4.96 -13.41 0.59
CA HIS A 87 4.31 -12.91 1.79
C HIS A 87 4.18 -11.39 1.78
N TRP A 88 2.98 -10.92 1.43
CA TRP A 88 2.63 -9.51 1.46
C TRP A 88 1.84 -9.22 2.73
N SER A 89 2.28 -8.25 3.51
CA SER A 89 1.61 -7.85 4.74
C SER A 89 1.54 -6.34 4.87
N ALA A 90 0.67 -5.86 5.75
CA ALA A 90 0.68 -4.48 6.22
C ALA A 90 0.84 -4.43 7.73
N ALA A 91 1.64 -3.47 8.20
CA ALA A 91 1.82 -3.18 9.61
C ALA A 91 1.18 -1.81 9.95
N LEU A 92 0.75 -1.66 11.20
CA LEU A 92 0.28 -0.39 11.75
C LEU A 92 1.23 0.06 12.84
N GLU A 93 1.58 1.33 12.83
CA GLU A 93 2.50 1.95 13.76
C GLU A 93 1.91 3.26 14.29
N ALA A 94 2.46 3.71 15.42
CA ALA A 94 2.14 5.01 15.98
C ALA A 94 3.15 6.06 15.54
N TRP A 95 2.65 7.26 15.25
CA TRP A 95 3.47 8.43 14.94
C TRP A 95 3.40 9.46 16.06
N SER A 96 4.54 10.00 16.49
CA SER A 96 4.61 10.91 17.64
C SER A 96 4.36 12.38 17.31
N ALA A 97 4.22 12.71 16.02
CA ALA A 97 3.88 14.04 15.53
C ALA A 97 2.49 14.04 14.87
N PRO A 98 1.78 15.18 14.85
CA PRO A 98 0.62 15.35 13.98
C PRO A 98 1.01 15.15 12.51
N ILE A 99 0.08 14.63 11.70
CA ILE A 99 0.25 14.45 10.26
C ILE A 99 -0.90 15.19 9.57
N ASP A 100 -0.55 16.28 8.89
CA ASP A 100 -1.49 17.09 8.12
C ASP A 100 -1.59 16.60 6.67
N ASP A 101 -0.47 16.14 6.11
CA ASP A 101 -0.33 15.59 4.77
C ASP A 101 0.73 14.47 4.73
N PHE A 102 0.83 13.78 3.60
CA PHE A 102 1.77 12.66 3.47
C PHE A 102 3.24 13.12 3.43
N GLU A 103 3.51 14.33 2.93
CA GLU A 103 4.87 14.90 2.87
C GLU A 103 5.44 15.20 4.28
N ALA A 104 4.57 15.35 5.27
CA ALA A 104 4.96 15.52 6.67
C ALA A 104 5.54 14.25 7.33
N LEU A 105 5.49 13.09 6.67
CA LEU A 105 6.24 11.91 7.08
C LEU A 105 7.72 12.10 6.73
N ASP A 106 8.52 12.54 7.70
CA ASP A 106 9.98 12.42 7.64
C ASP A 106 10.39 10.93 7.77
N ASP A 107 11.62 10.56 7.39
CA ASP A 107 12.21 9.21 7.56
C ASP A 107 12.44 8.84 9.05
N GLY A 108 11.68 9.45 9.96
CA GLY A 108 11.75 9.27 11.39
C GLY A 108 11.28 7.87 11.81
N PRO A 109 11.85 7.32 12.89
CA PRO A 109 11.40 6.03 13.39
C PRO A 109 9.94 6.14 13.82
N ALA A 110 9.10 5.24 13.36
CA ALA A 110 7.81 5.03 13.98
C ALA A 110 8.03 4.65 15.44
N ASP A 111 7.63 5.53 16.36
CA ASP A 111 8.10 5.49 17.74
C ASP A 111 7.60 4.26 18.52
N VAL A 112 6.63 3.49 17.97
CA VAL A 112 6.26 2.14 18.45
C VAL A 112 5.83 1.25 17.28
N PRO A 113 6.72 0.39 16.75
CA PRO A 113 6.36 -0.54 15.69
C PRO A 113 5.54 -1.72 16.25
N LEU A 114 4.41 -2.06 15.61
CA LEU A 114 3.78 -3.39 15.77
C LEU A 114 4.24 -4.39 14.70
N HIS A 115 5.22 -4.03 13.87
CA HIS A 115 5.75 -4.86 12.81
C HIS A 115 5.98 -6.30 13.28
N TYR A 116 5.54 -7.26 12.46
CA TYR A 116 5.72 -8.70 12.63
C TYR A 116 4.94 -9.33 13.80
N ARG A 117 4.21 -8.55 14.60
CA ARG A 117 3.35 -9.08 15.67
C ARG A 117 1.89 -9.18 15.27
N GLU A 118 1.38 -8.14 14.61
CA GLU A 118 -0.04 -7.98 14.31
C GLU A 118 -0.28 -7.58 12.86
N ASP A 119 0.48 -8.17 11.95
CA ASP A 119 0.40 -7.90 10.53
C ASP A 119 -0.96 -8.31 9.93
N LEU A 120 -1.46 -7.50 9.00
CA LEU A 120 -2.52 -7.91 8.09
C LEU A 120 -1.88 -8.66 6.91
N THR A 121 -2.13 -9.96 6.79
CA THR A 121 -1.77 -10.70 5.57
C THR A 121 -2.66 -10.25 4.40
N LEU A 122 -2.03 -9.74 3.35
CA LEU A 122 -2.71 -9.34 2.11
C LEU A 122 -2.91 -10.55 1.21
N ARG A 123 -4.14 -10.71 0.69
CA ARG A 123 -4.57 -11.92 -0.04
C ARG A 123 -5.25 -11.58 -1.36
N GLY A 124 -5.39 -12.58 -2.21
CA GLY A 124 -6.18 -12.50 -3.45
C GLY A 124 -5.37 -12.25 -4.72
N TRP A 125 -4.10 -11.82 -4.58
CA TRP A 125 -3.27 -11.43 -5.72
C TRP A 125 -2.08 -12.36 -5.99
N ALA A 126 -2.25 -13.67 -5.73
CA ALA A 126 -1.21 -14.68 -5.91
C ALA A 126 -0.59 -14.69 -7.32
N SER A 127 -1.36 -14.34 -8.36
CA SER A 127 -0.84 -14.21 -9.72
C SER A 127 0.17 -13.06 -9.87
N MET A 128 0.00 -11.98 -9.12
CA MET A 128 0.95 -10.85 -9.11
C MET A 128 2.20 -11.23 -8.32
N GLN A 129 2.03 -11.84 -7.14
CA GLN A 129 3.12 -12.40 -6.33
C GLN A 129 4.03 -13.32 -7.15
N GLY A 130 3.46 -14.31 -7.84
CA GLY A 130 4.24 -15.22 -8.70
C GLY A 130 4.84 -14.54 -9.94
N SER A 131 4.32 -13.39 -10.36
CA SER A 131 4.95 -12.59 -11.43
C SER A 131 6.17 -11.84 -10.90
N PHE A 132 6.07 -11.22 -9.72
CA PHE A 132 7.22 -10.63 -9.06
C PHE A 132 8.30 -11.67 -8.77
N GLU A 133 7.96 -12.84 -8.23
CA GLU A 133 8.92 -13.93 -7.99
C GLU A 133 9.69 -14.33 -9.27
N ARG A 134 9.01 -14.34 -10.42
CA ARG A 134 9.59 -14.73 -11.70
C ARG A 134 10.45 -13.64 -12.34
N TYR A 135 10.07 -12.38 -12.17
CA TYR A 135 10.60 -11.25 -12.92
C TYR A 135 11.38 -10.25 -12.07
N VAL A 136 11.51 -10.48 -10.77
CA VAL A 136 12.33 -9.70 -9.84
C VAL A 136 13.37 -10.61 -9.19
N GLY A 137 14.60 -10.11 -9.08
CA GLY A 137 15.73 -10.82 -8.48
C GLY A 137 16.90 -11.07 -9.44
N GLU A 138 17.95 -11.71 -8.92
CA GLU A 138 19.24 -11.85 -9.60
C GLU A 138 19.16 -12.59 -10.94
N HIS A 139 18.24 -13.57 -11.03
CA HIS A 139 18.07 -14.46 -12.19
C HIS A 139 16.93 -14.04 -13.13
N ALA A 140 16.29 -12.90 -12.87
CA ALA A 140 15.18 -12.43 -13.68
C ALA A 140 15.63 -12.04 -15.10
N PRO A 141 14.79 -12.26 -16.14
CA PRO A 141 15.04 -11.72 -17.46
C PRO A 141 15.17 -10.19 -17.43
N ARG A 142 16.25 -9.64 -18.01
CA ARG A 142 16.53 -8.19 -18.02
C ARG A 142 16.28 -7.55 -19.37
N SER A 143 15.05 -7.62 -19.84
CA SER A 143 14.59 -6.88 -21.02
C SER A 143 13.87 -5.60 -20.61
N ALA A 144 13.95 -4.55 -21.43
CA ALA A 144 13.23 -3.29 -21.22
C ALA A 144 11.74 -3.51 -20.93
N ASP A 145 11.07 -4.40 -21.68
CA ASP A 145 9.64 -4.69 -21.48
C ASP A 145 9.34 -5.27 -20.09
N VAL A 146 10.26 -6.08 -19.54
CA VAL A 146 10.13 -6.66 -18.19
C VAL A 146 10.37 -5.59 -17.14
N GLU A 147 11.38 -4.74 -17.31
CA GLU A 147 11.64 -3.62 -16.40
C GLU A 147 10.45 -2.64 -16.36
N THR A 148 9.86 -2.33 -17.52
CA THR A 148 8.64 -1.52 -17.62
C THR A 148 7.47 -2.22 -16.96
N ALA A 149 7.22 -3.50 -17.23
CA ALA A 149 6.12 -4.24 -16.62
C ALA A 149 6.25 -4.32 -15.09
N THR A 150 7.46 -4.58 -14.57
CA THR A 150 7.73 -4.58 -13.13
C THR A 150 7.44 -3.20 -12.54
N SER A 151 7.92 -2.11 -13.15
CA SER A 151 7.68 -0.75 -12.64
C SER A 151 6.19 -0.40 -12.60
N VAL A 152 5.43 -0.75 -13.64
CA VAL A 152 3.98 -0.54 -13.68
C VAL A 152 3.25 -1.42 -12.65
N ALA A 153 3.70 -2.66 -12.46
CA ALA A 153 3.14 -3.57 -11.47
C ALA A 153 3.38 -3.08 -10.04
N GLU A 154 4.56 -2.53 -9.73
CA GLU A 154 4.88 -1.94 -8.41
C GLU A 154 3.91 -0.80 -8.09
N LEU A 155 3.72 0.14 -9.03
CA LEU A 155 2.77 1.23 -8.89
C LEU A 155 1.33 0.72 -8.74
N LEU A 156 0.95 -0.32 -9.48
CA LEU A 156 -0.39 -0.90 -9.40
C LEU A 156 -0.64 -1.53 -8.03
N VAL A 157 0.34 -2.26 -7.49
CA VAL A 157 0.27 -2.85 -6.14
C VAL A 157 0.15 -1.74 -5.09
N HIS A 158 0.97 -0.70 -5.20
CA HIS A 158 0.96 0.46 -4.32
C HIS A 158 -0.43 1.10 -4.26
N VAL A 159 -0.96 1.55 -5.40
CA VAL A 159 -2.27 2.23 -5.47
C VAL A 159 -3.41 1.31 -5.01
N ALA A 160 -3.35 0.01 -5.34
CA ALA A 160 -4.36 -0.94 -4.89
C ALA A 160 -4.37 -1.11 -3.36
N PHE A 161 -3.21 -0.99 -2.70
CA PHE A 161 -3.14 -1.01 -1.24
C PHE A 161 -3.72 0.27 -0.62
N LEU A 162 -3.34 1.45 -1.15
CA LEU A 162 -3.92 2.73 -0.72
C LEU A 162 -5.46 2.69 -0.80
N ARG A 163 -5.97 2.17 -1.92
CA ARG A 163 -7.40 2.01 -2.16
C ARG A 163 -8.05 1.06 -1.15
N LEU A 164 -7.43 -0.10 -0.88
CA LEU A 164 -7.95 -1.07 0.08
C LEU A 164 -8.16 -0.43 1.47
N VAL A 165 -7.18 0.34 1.95
CA VAL A 165 -7.26 1.00 3.27
C VAL A 165 -8.26 2.16 3.24
N ARG A 166 -8.26 2.99 2.18
CA ARG A 166 -9.25 4.06 1.98
C ARG A 166 -10.68 3.51 2.01
N ASP A 167 -10.96 2.44 1.28
CA ASP A 167 -12.30 1.85 1.19
C ASP A 167 -12.76 1.30 2.56
N ALA A 168 -11.82 0.73 3.33
CA ALA A 168 -12.06 0.31 4.71
C ALA A 168 -12.37 1.49 5.64
N TRP A 169 -11.66 2.61 5.49
CA TRP A 169 -11.89 3.85 6.23
C TRP A 169 -13.24 4.48 5.93
N LEU A 170 -13.57 4.62 4.64
CA LEU A 170 -14.82 5.23 4.17
C LEU A 170 -16.08 4.41 4.52
N ALA A 171 -15.93 3.14 4.91
CA ALA A 171 -17.05 2.33 5.38
C ALA A 171 -17.60 2.75 6.76
N GLY A 172 -16.97 3.72 7.45
CA GLY A 172 -17.46 4.31 8.70
C GLY A 172 -16.35 4.53 9.75
N PRO A 173 -16.67 5.10 10.93
CA PRO A 173 -15.67 5.32 11.97
C PRO A 173 -15.08 3.98 12.46
N ILE A 174 -13.77 3.96 12.73
CA ILE A 174 -13.08 2.80 13.30
C ILE A 174 -12.89 3.06 14.79
N GLU A 175 -13.48 2.22 15.63
CA GLU A 175 -13.38 2.36 17.08
C GLU A 175 -11.92 2.37 17.54
N GLY A 176 -11.58 3.29 18.43
CA GLY A 176 -10.21 3.48 18.92
C GLY A 176 -9.29 4.29 18.00
N ILE A 177 -9.77 4.73 16.83
CA ILE A 177 -9.02 5.63 15.95
C ILE A 177 -9.79 6.94 15.80
N SER A 178 -9.24 8.00 16.40
CA SER A 178 -9.76 9.37 16.33
C SER A 178 -8.72 10.37 15.83
N VAL A 179 -7.66 9.87 15.19
CA VAL A 179 -6.50 10.64 14.72
C VAL A 179 -6.22 10.30 13.25
N PRO A 180 -5.48 11.15 12.52
CA PRO A 180 -5.13 10.88 11.14
C PRO A 180 -4.39 9.54 10.96
N LEU A 181 -4.65 8.86 9.85
CA LEU A 181 -3.96 7.65 9.43
C LEU A 181 -3.24 7.89 8.10
N ALA A 182 -1.91 7.88 8.11
CA ALA A 182 -1.12 7.86 6.89
C ALA A 182 -0.99 6.43 6.35
N VAL A 183 -1.03 6.27 5.02
CA VAL A 183 -1.02 4.98 4.33
C VAL A 183 -0.01 5.01 3.19
N THR A 184 0.90 4.04 3.14
CA THR A 184 1.89 3.88 2.05
C THR A 184 2.33 2.42 1.88
N THR A 185 3.25 2.18 0.96
CA THR A 185 4.01 0.94 0.86
C THR A 185 5.50 1.21 1.06
N HIS A 186 6.23 0.20 1.49
CA HIS A 186 7.68 0.26 1.70
C HIS A 186 8.43 0.83 0.48
N ASP A 187 9.46 1.63 0.71
CA ASP A 187 10.27 2.29 -0.32
C ASP A 187 9.46 3.14 -1.32
N SER A 188 8.33 3.73 -0.90
CA SER A 188 7.49 4.59 -1.73
C SER A 188 7.36 6.01 -1.17
N GLU A 189 7.53 7.00 -2.05
CA GLU A 189 7.24 8.42 -1.79
C GLU A 189 5.77 8.77 -2.08
N LEU A 190 4.91 7.79 -2.35
CA LEU A 190 3.49 7.98 -2.64
C LEU A 190 2.66 7.53 -1.45
N GLY A 191 1.59 8.24 -1.14
CA GLY A 191 0.70 7.83 -0.06
C GLY A 191 -0.45 8.79 0.14
N ILE A 192 -1.30 8.46 1.10
CA ILE A 192 -2.48 9.26 1.46
C ILE A 192 -2.55 9.44 2.96
N VAL A 193 -3.20 10.52 3.39
CA VAL A 193 -3.60 10.73 4.78
C VAL A 193 -5.11 10.71 4.88
N LEU A 194 -5.61 9.82 5.73
CA LEU A 194 -7.03 9.63 5.99
C LEU A 194 -7.39 10.37 7.29
N GLN A 195 -8.19 11.42 7.16
CA GLN A 195 -8.64 12.21 8.29
C GLN A 195 -9.82 11.53 9.00
N PRO A 196 -9.88 11.53 10.34
CA PRO A 196 -11.01 11.00 11.08
C PRO A 196 -12.27 11.79 10.73
N VAL A 197 -13.40 11.08 10.62
CA VAL A 197 -14.69 11.72 10.38
C VAL A 197 -15.17 12.32 11.69
N GLU A 198 -15.42 13.64 11.70
CA GLU A 198 -16.02 14.37 12.83
C GLU A 198 -17.43 13.88 13.19
#